data_AF-A0A2N3CMD3-F1
#
_entry.id   AF-A0A2N3CMD3-F1
#
_cell.length_a   1.000
_cell.length_b   1.000
_cell.length_c   1.000
_cell.angle_alpha   90.00
_cell.angle_beta   90.00
_cell.angle_gamma   90.00
#
_symmetry.space_group_name_H-M   'P 1'
#
loop_
_entity.id
_entity.type
_entity.pdbx_description
1 polymer ?
#
loop_
_entity_poly.entity_id
_entity_poly.type
_entity_poly.pdbx_seq_one_letter_code
_entity_poly.pdbx_strand_id
1 'polypeptide(L)'
;MFKITKREIQWGGQTLTLETGKIARQADGCVIATLGETSVMAAVTFAKEAKPGQDFFPLTVHYQEKYYAAGKVPGGFFKREARPSEKETLTARLIDRPIRPLFAEGFKNETLVMCTVLSHDLENDPDMLAMIATSAALTISGIPFLGPIAGCRVGFANGEYVLNPAVDDMQKLRLNPEQRLDLVVAGTRDAVMMVESEAYELSEDEMLGAVTFGHDAIKPVIDMIVSLAEEAAKEPFDFKAPDYSALYAKVKAAGEAEMRAAFALKDKQERTTAIAAARAAVKAQLSEEEQSDPSLGSAFKKLESAIL
;
A
#
# COMPACT_ATOMS: atom_id res chain seq x y z
N MET A 1 8.01 33.03 -3.20
CA MET A 1 8.69 32.15 -2.22
C MET A 1 7.83 30.91 -2.03
N PHE A 2 8.41 29.72 -1.88
CA PHE A 2 7.62 28.49 -1.66
C PHE A 2 7.14 28.44 -0.20
N LYS A 3 5.89 28.02 0.04
CA LYS A 3 5.43 27.63 1.39
C LYS A 3 5.87 26.19 1.61
N ILE A 4 6.89 25.99 2.43
CA ILE A 4 7.44 24.68 2.74
C ILE A 4 6.91 24.25 4.10
N THR A 5 6.38 23.04 4.18
CA THR A 5 6.00 22.41 5.45
C THR A 5 6.97 21.27 5.71
N LYS A 6 7.56 21.26 6.91
CA LYS A 6 8.53 20.26 7.35
C LYS A 6 8.12 19.71 8.72
N ARG A 7 8.34 18.41 8.93
CA ARG A 7 8.27 17.73 10.23
C ARG A 7 9.48 16.83 10.41
N GLU A 8 9.91 16.66 11.64
CA GLU A 8 11.03 15.78 11.99
C GLU A 8 10.82 15.12 13.36
N ILE A 9 11.31 13.89 13.49
CA ILE A 9 11.32 13.11 14.74
C ILE A 9 12.63 12.33 14.87
N GLN A 10 12.97 11.91 16.09
CA GLN A 10 13.99 10.89 16.30
C GLN A 10 13.37 9.50 16.18
N TRP A 11 13.93 8.66 15.33
CA TRP A 11 13.41 7.32 15.02
C TRP A 11 14.56 6.37 14.68
N GLY A 12 14.67 5.25 15.39
CA GLY A 12 15.78 4.30 15.20
C GLY A 12 17.17 4.90 15.45
N GLY A 13 17.27 5.90 16.34
CA GLY A 13 18.53 6.60 16.62
C GLY A 13 18.97 7.63 15.57
N GLN A 14 18.13 7.89 14.55
CA GLN A 14 18.39 8.86 13.51
C GLN A 14 17.24 9.86 13.37
N THR A 15 17.50 10.99 12.72
CA THR A 15 16.46 11.98 12.41
C THR A 15 15.69 11.56 11.15
N LEU A 16 14.40 11.27 11.30
CA LEU A 16 13.47 11.14 10.18
C LEU A 16 12.84 12.51 9.90
N THR A 17 12.83 12.94 8.64
CA THR A 17 12.26 14.20 8.18
C THR A 17 11.24 13.96 7.07
N LEU A 18 10.13 14.70 7.08
CA LEU A 18 9.20 14.84 5.95
C LEU A 18 9.13 16.30 5.49
N GLU A 19 9.25 16.55 4.19
CA GLU A 19 9.13 17.87 3.57
C GLU A 19 8.15 17.87 2.39
N THR A 20 7.31 18.92 2.29
CA THR A 20 6.44 19.17 1.13
C THR A 20 6.33 20.66 0.78
N GLY A 21 5.70 20.97 -0.35
CA GLY A 21 5.36 22.34 -0.78
C GLY A 21 6.36 23.01 -1.75
N LYS A 22 7.56 22.44 -1.92
CA LYS A 22 8.59 22.95 -2.84
C LYS A 22 8.60 22.23 -4.19
N ILE A 23 8.64 20.90 -4.16
CA ILE A 23 8.90 20.04 -5.33
C ILE A 23 7.62 19.38 -5.84
N ALA A 24 7.51 19.22 -7.17
CA ALA A 24 6.39 18.56 -7.86
C ALA A 24 4.98 19.05 -7.48
N ARG A 25 4.80 20.36 -7.30
CA ARG A 25 3.54 21.00 -6.84
C ARG A 25 2.30 20.77 -7.73
N GLN A 26 2.49 20.24 -8.94
CA GLN A 26 1.38 19.88 -9.84
C GLN A 26 0.80 18.49 -9.52
N ALA A 27 1.54 17.63 -8.82
CA ALA A 27 1.01 16.37 -8.32
C ALA A 27 -0.07 16.62 -7.26
N ASP A 28 -0.97 15.64 -7.07
CA ASP A 28 -2.00 15.72 -6.04
C ASP A 28 -1.37 15.69 -4.65
N GLY A 29 -0.36 14.85 -4.43
CA GLY A 29 0.49 14.90 -3.23
C GLY A 29 1.96 14.69 -3.59
N CYS A 30 2.88 15.30 -2.84
CA CYS A 30 4.32 15.07 -3.00
C CYS A 30 5.02 15.27 -1.67
N VAL A 31 5.78 14.28 -1.22
CA VAL A 31 6.57 14.35 0.02
C VAL A 31 7.96 13.80 -0.26
N ILE A 32 8.98 14.47 0.29
CA ILE A 32 10.33 13.94 0.40
C ILE A 32 10.53 13.48 1.84
N ALA A 33 10.85 12.21 2.01
CA ALA A 33 11.26 11.64 3.29
C ALA A 33 12.78 11.47 3.31
N THR A 34 13.40 11.78 4.45
CA THR A 34 14.85 11.65 4.67
C THR A 34 15.12 11.01 6.02
N LEU A 35 15.96 9.97 6.08
CA LEU A 35 16.47 9.33 7.30
C LEU A 35 17.99 9.23 7.14
N GLY A 36 18.73 9.85 8.06
CA GLY A 36 20.17 10.03 7.87
C GLY A 36 20.44 10.87 6.61
N GLU A 37 21.21 10.32 5.66
CA GLU A 37 21.46 10.95 4.36
C GLU A 37 20.75 10.25 3.19
N THR A 38 19.97 9.20 3.47
CA THR A 38 19.08 8.57 2.49
C THR A 38 17.79 9.36 2.35
N SER A 39 17.41 9.69 1.11
CA SER A 39 16.17 10.43 0.82
C SER A 39 15.39 9.86 -0.35
N VAL A 40 14.07 9.85 -0.21
CA VAL A 40 13.12 9.34 -1.20
C VAL A 40 12.00 10.34 -1.42
N MET A 41 11.69 10.63 -2.67
CA MET A 41 10.51 11.41 -3.06
C MET A 41 9.38 10.47 -3.48
N ALA A 42 8.19 10.68 -2.92
CA ALA A 42 6.96 10.06 -3.39
C ALA A 42 6.01 11.14 -3.93
N ALA A 43 5.56 10.96 -5.18
CA ALA A 43 4.55 11.81 -5.82
C ALA A 43 3.32 10.98 -6.16
N VAL A 44 2.14 11.50 -5.80
CA VAL A 44 0.84 10.87 -6.00
C VAL A 44 0.02 11.71 -6.96
N THR A 45 -0.59 11.06 -7.94
CA THR A 45 -1.59 11.65 -8.83
C THR A 45 -2.77 10.74 -8.99
N PHE A 46 -3.98 11.29 -9.06
CA PHE A 46 -5.17 10.54 -9.37
C PHE A 46 -6.08 11.26 -10.38
N ALA A 47 -6.72 10.47 -11.24
CA ALA A 47 -7.70 10.98 -12.19
C ALA A 47 -8.90 11.59 -11.45
N LYS A 48 -9.46 12.68 -11.95
CA LYS A 48 -10.67 13.29 -11.33
C LYS A 48 -11.96 12.55 -11.68
N GLU A 49 -11.93 11.74 -12.73
CA GLU A 49 -13.03 10.87 -13.16
C GLU A 49 -12.52 9.44 -13.37
N ALA A 50 -13.35 8.45 -13.04
CA ALA A 50 -13.09 7.06 -13.40
C ALA A 50 -13.34 6.86 -14.91
N LYS A 51 -12.60 5.94 -15.54
CA LYS A 51 -12.82 5.60 -16.94
C LYS A 51 -14.21 4.96 -17.12
N PRO A 52 -14.94 5.25 -18.22
CA PRO A 52 -16.19 4.56 -18.52
C PRO A 52 -16.00 3.03 -18.53
N GLY A 53 -16.88 2.31 -17.84
CA GLY A 53 -16.80 0.85 -17.73
C GLY A 53 -15.74 0.31 -16.78
N GLN A 54 -15.03 1.15 -16.03
CA GLN A 54 -14.04 0.71 -15.04
C GLN A 54 -14.70 -0.13 -13.93
N ASP A 55 -14.30 -1.39 -13.80
CA ASP A 55 -14.88 -2.36 -12.87
C ASP A 55 -13.96 -2.72 -11.69
N PHE A 56 -12.70 -2.27 -11.73
CA PHE A 56 -11.70 -2.43 -10.67
C PHE A 56 -11.01 -1.11 -10.30
N PHE A 57 -10.33 -1.06 -9.16
CA PHE A 57 -9.51 0.10 -8.75
C PHE A 57 -8.11 0.05 -9.37
N PRO A 58 -7.74 0.96 -10.30
CA PRO A 58 -6.44 0.95 -10.94
C PRO A 58 -5.42 1.76 -10.13
N LEU A 59 -4.85 1.12 -9.12
CA LEU A 59 -3.67 1.61 -8.40
C LEU A 59 -2.40 1.02 -9.00
N THR A 60 -1.46 1.89 -9.35
CA THR A 60 -0.10 1.52 -9.78
C THR A 60 0.93 2.21 -8.91
N VAL A 61 1.87 1.44 -8.38
CA VAL A 61 3.03 1.94 -7.63
C VAL A 61 4.29 1.67 -8.45
N HIS A 62 5.05 2.72 -8.73
CA HIS A 62 6.39 2.61 -9.27
C HIS A 62 7.40 3.03 -8.22
N TYR A 63 8.46 2.26 -8.09
CA TYR A 63 9.62 2.57 -7.27
C TYR A 63 10.86 2.47 -8.15
N GLN A 64 11.75 3.47 -8.04
CA GLN A 64 12.99 3.50 -8.81
C GLN A 64 14.17 4.01 -7.99
N GLU A 65 15.27 3.27 -8.03
CA GLU A 65 16.56 3.64 -7.46
C GLU A 65 17.41 4.31 -8.53
N LYS A 66 17.73 5.59 -8.34
CA LYS A 66 18.58 6.32 -9.28
C LYS A 66 20.04 6.04 -8.98
N TYR A 67 20.84 5.75 -10.02
CA TYR A 67 22.27 5.47 -9.80
C TYR A 67 23.01 6.67 -9.21
N TYR A 68 22.56 7.89 -9.54
CA TYR A 68 23.12 9.11 -8.97
C TYR A 68 22.91 9.20 -7.45
N ALA A 69 21.92 8.51 -6.88
CA ALA A 69 21.65 8.53 -5.44
C ALA A 69 22.85 7.99 -4.63
N ALA A 70 23.65 7.12 -5.24
CA ALA A 70 24.90 6.60 -4.68
C ALA A 70 26.14 7.14 -5.42
N GLY A 71 26.02 8.24 -6.16
CA GLY A 71 27.13 8.84 -6.91
C GLY A 71 27.65 8.00 -8.08
N LYS A 72 26.84 7.08 -8.62
CA LYS A 72 27.23 6.16 -9.71
C LYS A 72 26.63 6.58 -11.04
N VAL A 73 27.37 6.29 -12.13
CA VAL A 73 26.83 6.35 -13.50
C VAL A 73 26.27 4.96 -13.85
N PRO A 74 25.08 4.84 -14.44
CA PRO A 74 24.52 3.55 -14.83
C PRO A 74 25.47 2.73 -15.70
N GLY A 75 25.55 1.43 -15.43
CA GLY A 75 26.30 0.48 -16.24
C GLY A 75 25.72 0.28 -17.65
N GLY A 76 26.40 -0.51 -18.48
CA GLY A 76 25.91 -0.87 -19.82
C GLY A 76 26.11 0.19 -20.91
N PHE A 77 25.50 -0.05 -22.08
CA PHE A 77 25.69 0.76 -23.31
C PHE A 77 24.97 2.12 -23.24
N PHE A 78 23.72 2.13 -22.78
CA PHE A 78 22.87 3.34 -22.81
C PHE A 78 23.13 4.34 -21.69
N LYS A 79 23.90 3.97 -20.64
CA LYS A 79 24.22 4.82 -19.48
C LYS A 79 22.99 5.50 -18.84
N ARG A 80 21.87 4.77 -18.78
CA ARG A 80 20.59 5.24 -18.26
C ARG A 80 19.89 4.14 -17.47
N GLU A 81 19.08 4.51 -16.47
CA GLU A 81 18.15 3.58 -15.84
C GLU A 81 17.20 2.97 -16.88
N ALA A 82 17.08 1.65 -16.85
CA ALA A 82 16.24 0.89 -17.76
C ALA A 82 14.90 0.53 -17.09
N ARG A 83 14.37 -0.65 -17.42
CA ARG A 83 13.21 -1.23 -16.73
C ARG A 83 13.55 -1.49 -15.26
N PRO A 84 12.55 -1.47 -14.35
CA PRO A 84 12.75 -1.81 -12.96
C PRO A 84 13.41 -3.18 -12.80
N SER A 85 14.35 -3.25 -11.87
CA SER A 85 14.94 -4.49 -11.38
C SER A 85 13.93 -5.31 -10.55
N GLU A 86 14.33 -6.53 -10.18
CA GLU A 86 13.55 -7.38 -9.28
C GLU A 86 13.37 -6.71 -7.90
N LYS A 87 14.45 -6.17 -7.31
CA LYS A 87 14.40 -5.42 -6.05
C LYS A 87 13.40 -4.26 -6.14
N GLU A 88 13.51 -3.43 -7.18
CA GLU A 88 12.60 -2.29 -7.35
C GLU A 88 11.14 -2.72 -7.49
N THR A 89 10.89 -3.85 -8.15
CA THR A 89 9.54 -4.43 -8.28
C THR A 89 9.01 -4.98 -6.95
N LEU A 90 9.87 -5.64 -6.15
CA LEU A 90 9.51 -6.12 -4.82
C LEU A 90 9.21 -4.96 -3.87
N THR A 91 10.04 -3.91 -3.87
CA THR A 91 9.78 -2.68 -3.08
C THR A 91 8.48 -1.99 -3.51
N ALA A 92 8.20 -1.91 -4.81
CA ALA A 92 6.91 -1.39 -5.29
C ALA A 92 5.72 -2.19 -4.73
N ARG A 93 5.82 -3.54 -4.68
CA ARG A 93 4.80 -4.40 -4.08
C ARG A 93 4.70 -4.22 -2.57
N LEU A 94 5.84 -4.02 -1.89
CA LEU A 94 5.90 -3.78 -0.45
C LEU A 94 5.14 -2.50 -0.06
N ILE A 95 5.19 -1.48 -0.91
CA ILE A 95 4.43 -0.23 -0.75
C ILE A 95 2.95 -0.41 -1.12
N ASP A 96 2.66 -1.09 -2.25
CA ASP A 96 1.28 -1.28 -2.76
C ASP A 96 0.37 -2.03 -1.79
N ARG A 97 0.87 -3.14 -1.22
CA ARG A 97 0.10 -4.05 -0.36
C ARG A 97 -0.61 -3.36 0.81
N PRO A 98 0.06 -2.56 1.67
CA PRO A 98 -0.60 -1.94 2.82
C PRO A 98 -1.49 -0.73 2.45
N ILE A 99 -1.24 -0.04 1.34
CA ILE A 99 -2.06 1.12 0.94
C ILE A 99 -3.33 0.73 0.17
N ARG A 100 -3.27 -0.33 -0.64
CA ARG A 100 -4.37 -0.77 -1.52
C ARG A 100 -5.72 -1.00 -0.79
N PRO A 101 -5.78 -1.65 0.39
CA PRO A 101 -7.05 -1.86 1.08
C PRO A 101 -7.60 -0.60 1.76
N LEU A 102 -6.83 0.50 1.82
CA LEU A 102 -7.21 1.72 2.53
C LEU A 102 -7.86 2.77 1.61
N PHE A 103 -8.16 2.45 0.35
CA PHE A 103 -8.95 3.35 -0.49
C PHE A 103 -10.44 3.14 -0.23
N ALA A 104 -11.22 4.22 -0.24
CA ALA A 104 -12.66 4.14 -0.01
C ALA A 104 -13.34 3.14 -0.98
N GLU A 105 -14.29 2.36 -0.46
CA GLU A 105 -15.00 1.36 -1.24
C GLU A 105 -15.67 1.99 -2.47
N GLY A 106 -15.51 1.35 -3.63
CA GLY A 106 -16.07 1.82 -4.89
C GLY A 106 -15.26 2.93 -5.57
N PHE A 107 -14.16 3.42 -4.96
CA PHE A 107 -13.25 4.35 -5.63
C PHE A 107 -12.52 3.65 -6.78
N LYS A 108 -12.68 4.17 -8.01
CA LYS A 108 -12.15 3.55 -9.24
C LYS A 108 -11.37 4.53 -10.11
N ASN A 109 -10.98 5.67 -9.55
CA ASN A 109 -10.18 6.62 -10.28
C ASN A 109 -8.74 6.12 -10.36
N GLU A 110 -8.15 6.18 -11.55
CA GLU A 110 -6.77 5.76 -11.76
C GLU A 110 -5.83 6.54 -10.84
N THR A 111 -5.02 5.80 -10.08
CA THR A 111 -4.13 6.35 -9.06
C THR A 111 -2.71 5.86 -9.33
N LEU A 112 -1.78 6.79 -9.40
CA LEU A 112 -0.38 6.54 -9.68
C LEU A 112 0.47 7.07 -8.52
N VAL A 113 1.33 6.20 -7.98
CA VAL A 113 2.34 6.54 -6.99
C VAL A 113 3.71 6.36 -7.63
N MET A 114 4.51 7.43 -7.64
CA MET A 114 5.88 7.44 -8.16
C MET A 114 6.86 7.68 -7.02
N CYS A 115 7.63 6.65 -6.65
CA CYS A 115 8.71 6.73 -5.69
C CYS A 115 10.06 6.80 -6.40
N THR A 116 10.90 7.76 -6.04
CA THR A 116 12.25 7.93 -6.60
C THR A 116 13.25 8.15 -5.48
N VAL A 117 14.24 7.27 -5.37
CA VAL A 117 15.35 7.45 -4.44
C VAL A 117 16.26 8.55 -4.98
N LEU A 118 16.47 9.58 -4.16
CA LEU A 118 17.24 10.79 -4.52
C LEU A 118 18.67 10.74 -3.98
N SER A 119 18.86 10.17 -2.80
CA SER A 119 20.15 10.00 -2.13
C SER A 119 20.15 8.71 -1.34
N HIS A 120 21.28 8.04 -1.23
CA HIS A 120 21.45 6.80 -0.47
C HIS A 120 22.80 6.82 0.26
N ASP A 121 22.76 6.68 1.58
CA ASP A 121 23.93 6.77 2.48
C ASP A 121 24.71 5.47 2.66
N LEU A 122 24.15 4.37 2.14
CA LEU A 122 24.67 2.98 2.20
C LEU A 122 24.42 2.29 3.54
N GLU A 123 23.70 2.94 4.45
CA GLU A 123 23.34 2.40 5.76
C GLU A 123 21.84 2.10 5.84
N ASN A 124 21.00 3.03 5.37
CA ASN A 124 19.55 2.96 5.47
C ASN A 124 18.92 2.43 4.18
N ASP A 125 18.07 1.40 4.27
CA ASP A 125 17.34 0.89 3.11
C ASP A 125 16.25 1.90 2.71
N PRO A 126 16.19 2.34 1.44
CA PRO A 126 15.21 3.31 0.97
C PRO A 126 13.76 2.80 0.96
N ASP A 127 13.51 1.50 1.11
CA ASP A 127 12.17 0.92 1.03
C ASP A 127 11.21 1.45 2.11
N MET A 128 11.66 1.56 3.36
CA MET A 128 10.84 2.09 4.46
C MET A 128 10.54 3.57 4.29
N LEU A 129 11.55 4.34 3.86
CA LEU A 129 11.41 5.75 3.50
C LEU A 129 10.41 5.94 2.35
N ALA A 130 10.46 5.09 1.33
CA ALA A 130 9.53 5.15 0.20
C ALA A 130 8.08 4.88 0.64
N MET A 131 7.89 3.93 1.55
CA MET A 131 6.57 3.64 2.13
C MET A 131 6.04 4.82 2.96
N ILE A 132 6.87 5.39 3.83
CA ILE A 132 6.51 6.54 4.67
C ILE A 132 6.21 7.78 3.80
N ALA A 133 7.05 8.06 2.79
CA ALA A 133 6.84 9.15 1.85
C ALA A 133 5.53 8.96 1.06
N THR A 134 5.24 7.72 0.60
CA THR A 134 4.00 7.39 -0.09
C THR A 134 2.79 7.64 0.78
N SER A 135 2.83 7.14 2.03
CA SER A 135 1.76 7.34 3.01
C SER A 135 1.49 8.83 3.23
N ALA A 136 2.54 9.61 3.50
CA ALA A 136 2.42 11.05 3.69
C ALA A 136 1.88 11.77 2.44
N ALA A 137 2.36 11.40 1.24
CA ALA A 137 1.91 11.98 -0.01
C ALA A 137 0.44 11.65 -0.30
N LEU A 138 -0.02 10.42 -0.03
CA LEU A 138 -1.43 10.05 -0.12
C LEU A 138 -2.28 10.86 0.85
N THR A 139 -1.87 10.95 2.11
CA THR A 139 -2.60 11.68 3.16
C THR A 139 -2.79 13.17 2.82
N ILE A 140 -1.79 13.83 2.23
CA ILE A 140 -1.94 15.26 1.87
C ILE A 140 -2.63 15.49 0.51
N SER A 141 -2.88 14.44 -0.26
CA SER A 141 -3.33 14.58 -1.66
C SER A 141 -4.81 14.91 -1.84
N GLY A 142 -5.63 14.72 -0.79
CA GLY A 142 -7.08 14.81 -0.85
C GLY A 142 -7.78 13.58 -1.44
N ILE A 143 -7.04 12.57 -1.93
CA ILE A 143 -7.62 11.30 -2.37
C ILE A 143 -8.35 10.59 -1.21
N PRO A 144 -9.46 9.85 -1.43
CA PRO A 144 -10.19 9.19 -0.35
C PRO A 144 -9.43 7.95 0.18
N PHE A 145 -8.41 8.22 0.98
CA PHE A 145 -7.48 7.27 1.58
C PHE A 145 -7.62 7.26 3.10
N LEU A 146 -7.82 6.07 3.67
CA LEU A 146 -8.12 5.77 5.07
C LEU A 146 -6.85 5.46 5.88
N GLY A 147 -5.69 5.95 5.44
CA GLY A 147 -4.46 5.92 6.21
C GLY A 147 -4.38 7.08 7.23
N PRO A 148 -3.17 7.54 7.61
CA PRO A 148 -1.88 7.10 7.12
C PRO A 148 -1.46 5.72 7.63
N ILE A 149 -0.50 5.13 6.91
CA ILE A 149 0.30 4.01 7.40
C ILE A 149 1.74 4.46 7.67
N ALA A 150 2.48 3.64 8.39
CA ALA A 150 3.94 3.67 8.35
C ALA A 150 4.45 2.22 8.34
N GLY A 151 5.73 2.05 7.99
CA GLY A 151 6.39 0.76 8.04
C GLY A 151 7.81 0.87 8.58
N CYS A 152 8.29 -0.22 9.15
CA CYS A 152 9.65 -0.35 9.62
C CYS A 152 10.20 -1.75 9.32
N ARG A 153 11.52 -1.86 9.34
CA ARG A 153 12.21 -3.14 9.36
C ARG A 153 12.59 -3.50 10.79
N VAL A 154 12.46 -4.77 11.15
CA VAL A 154 12.78 -5.32 12.46
C VAL A 154 13.78 -6.46 12.24
N GLY A 155 14.94 -6.31 12.86
CA GLY A 155 15.91 -7.39 13.04
C GLY A 155 15.76 -8.07 14.39
N PHE A 156 16.43 -9.20 14.57
CA PHE A 156 16.53 -9.91 15.82
C PHE A 156 17.97 -10.40 16.02
N ALA A 157 18.70 -9.73 16.92
CA ALA A 157 20.09 -10.03 17.18
C ALA A 157 20.39 -10.10 18.67
N ASN A 158 21.21 -11.09 19.08
CA ASN A 158 21.57 -11.32 20.49
C ASN A 158 20.35 -11.44 21.44
N GLY A 159 19.21 -11.94 20.93
CA GLY A 159 17.98 -12.06 21.71
C GLY A 159 17.13 -10.78 21.81
N GLU A 160 17.50 -9.72 21.08
CA GLU A 160 16.83 -8.42 21.12
C GLU A 160 16.29 -8.00 19.75
N TYR A 161 15.15 -7.31 19.74
CA TYR A 161 14.60 -6.69 18.53
C TYR A 161 15.35 -5.40 18.18
N VAL A 162 15.72 -5.25 16.91
CA VAL A 162 16.46 -4.10 16.40
C VAL A 162 15.61 -3.36 15.38
N LEU A 163 15.30 -2.09 15.64
CA LEU A 163 14.54 -1.24 14.73
C LEU A 163 15.45 -0.73 13.60
N ASN A 164 15.01 -0.91 12.36
CA ASN A 164 15.68 -0.51 11.13
C ASN A 164 17.19 -0.83 11.14
N PRO A 165 17.57 -2.12 11.18
CA PRO A 165 18.98 -2.51 11.10
C PRO A 165 19.63 -1.98 9.82
N ALA A 166 20.96 -1.85 9.85
CA ALA A 166 21.71 -1.41 8.67
C ALA A 166 21.49 -2.38 7.50
N VAL A 167 21.48 -1.84 6.27
CA VAL A 167 21.31 -2.62 5.02
C VAL A 167 22.28 -3.79 4.96
N ASP A 168 23.53 -3.56 5.37
CA ASP A 168 24.58 -4.57 5.35
C ASP A 168 24.28 -5.77 6.26
N ASP A 169 23.60 -5.57 7.38
CA ASP A 169 23.19 -6.65 8.29
C ASP A 169 22.12 -7.54 7.65
N MET A 170 21.19 -6.93 6.92
CA MET A 170 20.10 -7.62 6.23
C MET A 170 20.59 -8.35 4.98
N GLN A 171 21.49 -7.75 4.19
CA GLN A 171 22.07 -8.40 3.02
C GLN A 171 22.94 -9.62 3.38
N LYS A 172 23.53 -9.60 4.58
CA LYS A 172 24.40 -10.67 5.09
C LYS A 172 23.68 -11.57 6.09
N LEU A 173 22.33 -11.55 6.14
CA LEU A 173 21.54 -12.34 7.08
C LEU A 173 21.98 -13.81 7.11
N ARG A 174 22.21 -14.41 5.93
CA ARG A 174 22.67 -15.80 5.80
C ARG A 174 24.07 -16.09 6.36
N LEU A 175 24.90 -15.05 6.42
CA LEU A 175 26.30 -15.11 6.82
C LEU A 175 26.50 -14.63 8.27
N ASN A 176 25.46 -14.07 8.90
CA ASN A 176 25.50 -13.55 10.25
C ASN A 176 24.57 -14.37 11.16
N PRO A 177 25.09 -15.41 11.85
CA PRO A 177 24.27 -16.30 12.67
C PRO A 177 23.60 -15.56 13.85
N GLU A 178 24.14 -14.41 14.25
CA GLU A 178 23.58 -13.62 15.34
C GLU A 178 22.38 -12.79 14.89
N GLN A 179 22.24 -12.45 13.60
CA GLN A 179 21.09 -11.73 13.06
C GLN A 179 20.13 -12.73 12.40
N ARG A 180 18.99 -12.96 13.06
CA ARG A 180 18.09 -14.08 12.71
C ARG A 180 16.77 -13.64 12.08
N LEU A 181 16.58 -12.34 11.85
CA LEU A 181 15.34 -11.80 11.29
C LEU A 181 15.61 -10.64 10.34
N ASP A 182 14.94 -10.65 9.20
CA ASP A 182 14.60 -9.48 8.40
C ASP A 182 13.09 -9.47 8.24
N LEU A 183 12.41 -8.63 9.02
CA LEU A 183 10.95 -8.50 9.01
C LEU A 183 10.57 -7.07 8.68
N VAL A 184 9.79 -6.87 7.63
CA VAL A 184 9.09 -5.62 7.37
C VAL A 184 7.66 -5.74 7.89
N VAL A 185 7.26 -4.77 8.71
CA VAL A 185 5.86 -4.60 9.13
C VAL A 185 5.37 -3.23 8.70
N ALA A 186 4.13 -3.17 8.22
CA ALA A 186 3.43 -1.93 7.92
C ALA A 186 2.02 -1.95 8.51
N GLY A 187 1.57 -0.82 9.03
CA GLY A 187 0.28 -0.71 9.68
C GLY A 187 -0.26 0.71 9.75
N THR A 188 -1.55 0.81 10.02
CA THR A 188 -2.17 2.03 10.52
C THR A 188 -1.83 2.19 12.01
N ARG A 189 -2.32 3.26 12.64
CA ARG A 189 -2.14 3.47 14.08
C ARG A 189 -2.65 2.29 14.91
N ASP A 190 -3.76 1.70 14.47
CA ASP A 190 -4.54 0.75 15.26
C ASP A 190 -4.34 -0.71 14.83
N ALA A 191 -3.91 -0.94 13.58
CA ALA A 191 -3.82 -2.29 13.04
C ALA A 191 -2.59 -2.51 12.15
N VAL A 192 -2.04 -3.72 12.25
CA VAL A 192 -1.05 -4.24 11.28
C VAL A 192 -1.79 -4.57 9.99
N MET A 193 -1.24 -4.11 8.87
CA MET A 193 -1.83 -4.29 7.53
C MET A 193 -1.04 -5.28 6.68
N MET A 194 0.29 -5.34 6.87
CA MET A 194 1.18 -6.15 6.04
C MET A 194 2.42 -6.56 6.84
N VAL A 195 2.83 -7.81 6.66
CA VAL A 195 4.10 -8.36 7.14
C VAL A 195 4.77 -9.09 5.98
N GLU A 196 6.08 -8.92 5.83
CA GLU A 196 6.95 -9.68 4.94
C GLU A 196 8.22 -10.03 5.73
N SER A 197 8.67 -11.28 5.74
CA SER A 197 9.79 -11.67 6.59
C SER A 197 10.62 -12.85 6.07
N GLU A 198 11.93 -12.79 6.28
CA GLU A 198 12.86 -13.94 6.24
C GLU A 198 13.42 -14.14 7.66
N ALA A 199 13.38 -15.38 8.17
CA ALA A 199 13.77 -15.68 9.54
C ALA A 199 14.55 -17.00 9.65
N TYR A 200 15.47 -17.08 10.60
CA TYR A 200 16.31 -18.25 10.90
C TYR A 200 15.81 -18.99 12.13
N GLU A 201 14.82 -19.88 11.89
CA GLU A 201 14.27 -20.81 12.88
C GLU A 201 13.86 -20.13 14.20
N LEU A 202 13.25 -18.95 14.12
CA LEU A 202 12.63 -18.29 15.26
C LEU A 202 11.33 -19.00 15.65
N SER A 203 11.03 -18.98 16.94
CA SER A 203 9.75 -19.43 17.48
C SER A 203 8.61 -18.50 17.06
N GLU A 204 7.37 -19.01 17.10
CA GLU A 204 6.18 -18.21 16.83
C GLU A 204 6.04 -17.00 17.77
N ASP A 205 6.43 -17.16 19.04
CA ASP A 205 6.42 -16.08 20.04
C ASP A 205 7.42 -14.98 19.70
N GLU A 206 8.63 -15.34 19.27
CA GLU A 206 9.66 -14.37 18.83
C GLU A 206 9.18 -13.61 17.58
N MET A 207 8.56 -14.29 16.62
CA MET A 207 8.01 -13.69 15.41
C MET A 207 6.85 -12.73 15.72
N LEU A 208 5.92 -13.13 16.59
CA LEU A 208 4.82 -12.27 17.01
C LEU A 208 5.34 -11.03 17.76
N GLY A 209 6.31 -11.21 18.65
CA GLY A 209 6.94 -10.10 19.36
C GLY A 209 7.63 -9.11 18.43
N ALA A 210 8.26 -9.57 17.33
CA ALA A 210 8.84 -8.69 16.33
C ALA A 210 7.78 -7.83 15.62
N VAL A 211 6.63 -8.41 15.27
CA VAL A 211 5.50 -7.70 14.68
C VAL A 211 4.96 -6.64 15.64
N THR A 212 4.76 -6.98 16.92
CA THR A 212 4.30 -6.03 17.94
C THR A 212 5.31 -4.91 18.15
N PHE A 213 6.59 -5.24 18.31
CA PHE A 213 7.67 -4.26 18.45
C PHE A 213 7.69 -3.26 17.29
N GLY A 214 7.62 -3.76 16.05
CA GLY A 214 7.61 -2.90 14.87
C GLY A 214 6.33 -2.06 14.76
N HIS A 215 5.16 -2.63 15.06
CA HIS A 215 3.89 -1.88 15.04
C HIS A 215 3.87 -0.74 16.07
N ASP A 216 4.45 -0.95 17.26
CA ASP A 216 4.62 0.11 18.24
C ASP A 216 5.61 1.18 17.77
N ALA A 217 6.73 0.76 17.17
CA ALA A 217 7.79 1.65 16.69
C ALA A 217 7.37 2.58 15.54
N ILE A 218 6.33 2.23 14.77
CA ILE A 218 5.85 3.07 13.66
C ILE A 218 4.86 4.15 14.10
N LYS A 219 4.23 4.05 15.29
CA LYS A 219 3.20 4.99 15.75
C LYS A 219 3.65 6.46 15.77
N PRO A 220 4.87 6.80 16.24
CA PRO A 220 5.38 8.18 16.17
C PRO A 220 5.51 8.71 14.74
N VAL A 221 5.80 7.83 13.77
CA VAL A 221 5.89 8.21 12.35
C VAL A 221 4.50 8.55 11.80
N ILE A 222 3.48 7.77 12.17
CA ILE A 222 2.09 8.04 11.81
C ILE A 222 1.64 9.38 12.37
N ASP A 223 1.94 9.66 13.64
CA ASP A 223 1.62 10.93 14.29
C ASP A 223 2.32 12.12 13.60
N MET A 224 3.57 11.93 13.16
CA MET A 224 4.30 12.92 12.36
C MET A 224 3.62 13.17 11.00
N ILE A 225 3.13 12.13 10.31
CA ILE A 225 2.40 12.28 9.05
C ILE A 225 1.10 13.06 9.24
N VAL A 226 0.34 12.75 10.31
CA VAL A 226 -0.88 13.48 10.66
C VAL A 226 -0.56 14.96 10.90
N SER A 227 0.48 15.26 11.69
CA SER A 227 0.89 16.64 11.96
C SER A 227 1.35 17.38 10.70
N LEU A 228 1.95 16.70 9.72
CA LEU A 228 2.27 17.29 8.41
C LEU A 228 0.98 17.65 7.65
N ALA A 229 -0.01 16.74 7.67
CA ALA A 229 -1.27 16.89 6.95
C ALA A 229 -2.11 18.05 7.48
N GLU A 230 -2.11 18.31 8.79
CA GLU A 230 -2.82 19.44 9.41
C GLU A 230 -2.48 20.81 8.76
N GLU A 231 -1.27 20.97 8.22
CA GLU A 231 -0.84 22.22 7.58
C GLU A 231 -0.79 22.18 6.05
N ALA A 232 -0.64 21.00 5.47
CA ALA A 232 -0.28 20.81 4.06
C ALA A 232 -1.28 20.00 3.25
N ALA A 233 -2.29 19.38 3.89
CA ALA A 233 -3.30 18.62 3.16
C ALA A 233 -4.12 19.52 2.23
N LYS A 234 -4.41 18.97 1.05
CA LYS A 234 -5.40 19.54 0.14
C LYS A 234 -6.80 19.18 0.61
N GLU A 235 -7.78 19.95 0.13
CA GLU A 235 -9.18 19.66 0.37
C GLU A 235 -9.52 18.21 -0.02
N PRO A 236 -10.28 17.48 0.81
CA PRO A 236 -10.76 16.15 0.47
C PRO A 236 -11.51 16.17 -0.86
N PHE A 237 -11.20 15.19 -1.71
CA PHE A 237 -11.93 14.97 -2.95
C PHE A 237 -13.36 14.55 -2.64
N ASP A 238 -14.35 15.26 -3.20
CA ASP A 238 -15.78 14.97 -3.02
C ASP A 238 -16.14 13.66 -3.75
N PHE A 239 -15.86 12.55 -3.09
CA PHE A 239 -16.19 11.21 -3.55
C PHE A 239 -17.42 10.70 -2.81
N LYS A 240 -18.43 10.27 -3.59
CA LYS A 240 -19.59 9.56 -3.08
C LYS A 240 -19.57 8.15 -3.63
N ALA A 241 -19.52 7.18 -2.73
CA ALA A 241 -19.63 5.78 -3.11
C ALA A 241 -20.98 5.52 -3.82
N PRO A 242 -21.00 4.72 -4.89
CA PRO A 242 -22.26 4.34 -5.54
C PRO A 242 -23.16 3.60 -4.55
N ASP A 243 -24.41 4.04 -4.41
CA ASP A 243 -25.43 3.31 -3.64
C ASP A 243 -26.12 2.29 -4.54
N TYR A 244 -25.84 1.01 -4.28
CA TYR A 244 -26.45 -0.13 -4.97
C TYR A 244 -27.24 -1.02 -4.00
N SER A 245 -27.66 -0.49 -2.84
CA SER A 245 -28.35 -1.25 -1.79
C SER A 245 -29.66 -1.89 -2.27
N ALA A 246 -30.48 -1.15 -3.02
CA ALA A 246 -31.72 -1.66 -3.60
C ALA A 246 -31.48 -2.78 -4.62
N LEU A 247 -30.49 -2.60 -5.50
CA LEU A 247 -30.08 -3.62 -6.46
C LEU A 247 -29.56 -4.88 -5.76
N TYR A 248 -28.72 -4.70 -4.74
CA TYR A 248 -28.20 -5.80 -3.92
C TYR A 248 -29.33 -6.58 -3.23
N ALA A 249 -30.34 -5.90 -2.69
CA ALA A 249 -31.48 -6.57 -2.06
C ALA A 249 -32.24 -7.47 -3.05
N LYS A 250 -32.43 -7.02 -4.29
CA LYS A 250 -33.05 -7.84 -5.36
C LYS A 250 -32.17 -9.03 -5.76
N VAL A 251 -30.88 -8.79 -5.99
CA VAL A 251 -29.91 -9.84 -6.32
C VAL A 251 -29.86 -10.91 -5.23
N LYS A 252 -29.85 -10.49 -3.96
CA LYS A 252 -29.86 -11.39 -2.80
C LYS A 252 -31.15 -12.20 -2.75
N ALA A 253 -32.31 -11.55 -2.83
CA ALA A 253 -33.61 -12.23 -2.79
C ALA A 253 -33.77 -13.25 -3.92
N ALA A 254 -33.25 -12.96 -5.10
CA ALA A 254 -33.41 -13.80 -6.29
C ALA A 254 -32.44 -15.00 -6.38
N GLY A 255 -31.34 -15.02 -5.62
CA GLY A 255 -30.29 -16.02 -5.84
C GLY A 255 -29.47 -16.45 -4.63
N GLU A 256 -29.79 -16.01 -3.42
CA GLU A 256 -29.04 -16.40 -2.22
C GLU A 256 -29.05 -17.93 -2.00
N ALA A 257 -30.19 -18.59 -2.21
CA ALA A 257 -30.33 -20.03 -1.97
C ALA A 257 -29.48 -20.85 -2.95
N GLU A 258 -29.57 -20.55 -4.24
CA GLU A 258 -28.80 -21.17 -5.31
C GLU A 258 -27.30 -20.91 -5.15
N MET A 259 -26.93 -19.68 -4.76
CA MET A 259 -25.54 -19.32 -4.53
C MET A 259 -24.96 -20.10 -3.34
N ARG A 260 -25.72 -20.25 -2.23
CA ARG A 260 -25.31 -21.09 -1.09
C ARG A 260 -25.13 -22.55 -1.48
N ALA A 261 -26.07 -23.10 -2.26
CA ALA A 261 -25.96 -24.47 -2.77
C ALA A 261 -24.70 -24.64 -3.66
N ALA A 262 -24.40 -23.65 -4.49
CA ALA A 262 -23.20 -23.66 -5.33
C ALA A 262 -21.91 -23.65 -4.50
N PHE A 263 -21.82 -22.82 -3.45
CA PHE A 263 -20.63 -22.78 -2.58
C PHE A 263 -20.44 -24.04 -1.72
N ALA A 264 -21.50 -24.82 -1.49
CA ALA A 264 -21.39 -26.12 -0.81
C ALA A 264 -20.71 -27.20 -1.67
N LEU A 265 -20.62 -27.00 -2.99
CA LEU A 265 -19.93 -27.93 -3.89
C LEU A 265 -18.43 -27.88 -3.65
N LYS A 266 -17.83 -29.05 -3.38
CA LYS A 266 -16.39 -29.18 -3.10
C LYS A 266 -15.56 -29.03 -4.36
N ASP A 267 -16.00 -29.67 -5.46
CA ASP A 267 -15.30 -29.61 -6.74
C ASP A 267 -15.31 -28.19 -7.31
N LYS A 268 -14.15 -27.73 -7.78
CA LYS A 268 -13.98 -26.35 -8.26
C LYS A 268 -14.74 -26.11 -9.57
N GLN A 269 -14.76 -27.05 -10.49
CA GLN A 269 -15.40 -26.89 -11.81
C GLN A 269 -16.93 -26.93 -11.67
N GLU A 270 -17.45 -27.85 -10.86
CA GLU A 270 -18.87 -27.90 -10.53
C GLU A 270 -19.32 -26.63 -9.82
N ARG A 271 -18.57 -26.18 -8.79
CA ARG A 271 -18.85 -24.92 -8.08
C ARG A 271 -18.87 -23.72 -9.03
N THR A 272 -17.86 -23.59 -9.89
CA THR A 272 -17.78 -22.46 -10.83
C THR A 272 -18.95 -22.44 -11.81
N THR A 273 -19.32 -23.62 -12.33
CA THR A 273 -20.48 -23.78 -13.23
C THR A 273 -21.79 -23.44 -12.52
N ALA A 274 -21.97 -23.91 -11.29
CA ALA A 274 -23.16 -23.62 -10.48
C ALA A 274 -23.28 -22.14 -10.13
N ILE A 275 -22.17 -21.47 -9.76
CA ILE A 275 -22.15 -20.00 -9.53
C ILE A 275 -22.55 -19.25 -10.81
N ALA A 276 -21.99 -19.63 -11.96
CA ALA A 276 -22.34 -19.00 -13.23
C ALA A 276 -23.82 -19.18 -13.58
N ALA A 277 -24.38 -20.37 -13.35
CA ALA A 277 -25.79 -20.67 -13.55
C ALA A 277 -26.68 -19.85 -12.60
N ALA A 278 -26.31 -19.75 -11.31
CA ALA A 278 -27.03 -18.92 -10.34
C ALA A 278 -27.02 -17.43 -10.74
N ARG A 279 -25.86 -16.89 -11.15
CA ARG A 279 -25.77 -15.50 -11.66
C ARG A 279 -26.68 -15.27 -12.88
N ALA A 280 -26.73 -16.23 -13.81
CA ALA A 280 -27.58 -16.14 -15.00
C ALA A 280 -29.08 -16.17 -14.63
N ALA A 281 -29.47 -17.05 -13.71
CA ALA A 281 -30.85 -17.15 -13.22
C ALA A 281 -31.31 -15.87 -12.51
N VAL A 282 -30.44 -15.26 -11.70
CA VAL A 282 -30.71 -13.95 -11.08
C VAL A 282 -30.88 -12.86 -12.12
N LYS A 283 -29.96 -12.76 -13.09
CA LYS A 283 -30.04 -11.75 -14.17
C LYS A 283 -31.33 -11.83 -14.96
N ALA A 284 -31.84 -13.03 -15.22
CA ALA A 284 -33.11 -13.23 -15.93
C ALA A 284 -34.33 -12.69 -15.18
N GLN A 285 -34.22 -12.44 -13.86
CA GLN A 285 -35.30 -11.87 -13.03
C GLN A 285 -35.18 -10.34 -12.86
N LEU A 286 -34.08 -9.72 -13.31
CA LEU A 286 -33.82 -8.28 -13.21
C LEU A 286 -34.35 -7.54 -14.44
N SER A 287 -34.74 -6.27 -14.26
CA SER A 287 -35.13 -5.40 -15.38
C SER A 287 -33.95 -5.09 -16.31
N GLU A 288 -34.22 -4.61 -17.53
CA GLU A 288 -33.16 -4.19 -18.47
C GLU A 288 -32.27 -3.09 -17.86
N GLU A 289 -32.87 -2.15 -17.13
CA GLU A 289 -32.15 -1.09 -16.41
C GLU A 289 -31.20 -1.68 -15.36
N GLU A 290 -31.65 -2.62 -14.54
CA GLU A 290 -30.85 -3.27 -13.51
C GLU A 290 -29.74 -4.15 -14.08
N GLN A 291 -30.00 -4.78 -15.23
CA GLN A 291 -28.99 -5.55 -15.96
C GLN A 291 -27.88 -4.65 -16.52
N SER A 292 -28.21 -3.41 -16.89
CA SER A 292 -27.28 -2.41 -17.39
C SER A 292 -26.55 -1.61 -16.29
N ASP A 293 -26.97 -1.77 -15.03
CA ASP A 293 -26.36 -1.04 -13.90
C ASP A 293 -24.88 -1.44 -13.71
N PRO A 294 -23.94 -0.48 -13.75
CA PRO A 294 -22.51 -0.73 -13.55
C PRO A 294 -22.16 -1.40 -12.20
N SER A 295 -23.05 -1.29 -11.21
CA SER A 295 -22.91 -1.83 -9.86
C SER A 295 -23.41 -3.27 -9.74
N LEU A 296 -24.04 -3.84 -10.77
CA LEU A 296 -24.54 -5.22 -10.74
C LEU A 296 -23.42 -6.22 -10.44
N GLY A 297 -22.24 -6.02 -11.02
CA GLY A 297 -21.06 -6.83 -10.73
C GLY A 297 -20.65 -6.75 -9.25
N SER A 298 -20.72 -5.56 -8.65
CA SER A 298 -20.45 -5.35 -7.23
C SER A 298 -21.51 -6.02 -6.34
N ALA A 299 -22.79 -5.96 -6.72
CA ALA A 299 -23.87 -6.63 -6.00
C ALA A 299 -23.69 -8.16 -5.96
N PHE A 300 -23.31 -8.78 -7.08
CA PHE A 300 -22.97 -10.21 -7.10
C PHE A 300 -21.75 -10.55 -6.24
N LYS A 301 -20.67 -9.78 -6.35
CA LYS A 301 -19.47 -9.99 -5.51
C LYS A 301 -19.79 -9.89 -4.02
N LYS A 302 -20.65 -8.93 -3.64
CA LYS A 302 -21.10 -8.76 -2.25
C LYS A 302 -21.96 -9.92 -1.75
N LEU A 303 -22.80 -10.50 -2.62
CA LEU A 303 -23.57 -11.69 -2.27
C LEU A 303 -22.66 -12.89 -2.04
N GLU A 304 -21.69 -13.10 -2.93
CA GLU A 304 -20.71 -14.18 -2.83
C GLU A 304 -19.85 -14.07 -1.57
N SER A 305 -19.32 -12.87 -1.29
CA SER A 305 -18.51 -12.64 -0.09
C SER A 305 -19.28 -12.79 1.22
N ALA A 306 -20.61 -12.60 1.21
CA ALA A 306 -21.45 -12.78 2.40
C ALA A 306 -21.84 -14.24 2.68
N ILE A 307 -21.57 -15.14 1.73
CA ILE A 307 -21.86 -16.58 1.84
C ILE A 307 -20.62 -17.38 2.21
N LEU A 308 -19.46 -16.98 1.67
CA LEU A 308 -18.14 -17.51 2.02
C LEU A 308 -17.85 -17.37 3.52
#